data_AF-A0A8T1GQQ8-F1
#
_entry.id   AF-A0A8T1GQQ8-F1
#
_cell.length_a   1.000
_cell.length_b   1.000
_cell.length_c   1.000
_cell.angle_alpha   90.00
_cell.angle_beta   90.00
_cell.angle_gamma   90.00
#
_symmetry.space_group_name_H-M   'P 1'
#
loop_
_entity.id
_entity.type
_entity.pdbx_description
1 polymer ?
#
loop_
_entity_poly.entity_id
_entity_poly.type
_entity_poly.pdbx_seq_one_letter_code
_entity_poly.pdbx_strand_id
1 'polypeptide(L)'
;MVKYAVVTGTPGVGKSMFVYYVMWRLIKDKKRVLFITRQPPIYFDGSTIHECKQLPYSGNQQFWSPELWCLVDSVDPTAMTELPVEECSVLLASTPRRDYIGEFKKLAPTPVVLYMPLWTKEELSAIAPLYPNAQDEWENRFKCLGGVPRLVLQDIETDPQVLLESACNSCSLDECKTLVSINSEINSRTKIAQTLIHIRSQEPYRLYNVVYASELAMQVIAR
;
A
#
# COMPACT_ATOMS: atom_id res chain seq x y z
N MET A 1 -20.72 8.51 -7.06
CA MET A 1 -19.77 7.47 -7.49
C MET A 1 -18.36 8.00 -7.22
N VAL A 2 -17.51 7.26 -6.52
CA VAL A 2 -16.13 7.71 -6.23
C VAL A 2 -15.33 7.62 -7.53
N LYS A 3 -14.93 8.78 -8.08
CA LYS A 3 -14.17 8.85 -9.32
C LYS A 3 -12.68 8.55 -9.09
N TYR A 4 -12.14 9.03 -7.97
CA TYR A 4 -10.74 8.83 -7.61
C TYR A 4 -10.62 8.39 -6.15
N ALA A 5 -9.83 7.35 -5.91
CA ALA A 5 -9.52 6.86 -4.58
C ALA A 5 -8.01 6.60 -4.43
N VAL A 6 -7.49 6.87 -3.24
CA VAL A 6 -6.14 6.52 -2.83
C VAL A 6 -6.23 5.62 -1.61
N VAL A 7 -5.58 4.46 -1.68
CA VAL A 7 -5.39 3.57 -0.54
C VAL A 7 -3.93 3.65 -0.11
N THR A 8 -3.70 4.08 1.12
CA THR A 8 -2.37 4.24 1.71
C THR A 8 -2.27 3.59 3.07
N GLY A 9 -1.08 3.55 3.68
CA GLY A 9 -0.84 2.88 4.96
C GLY A 9 0.54 2.23 5.03
N THR A 10 0.84 1.58 6.14
CA THR A 10 2.15 0.95 6.41
C THR A 10 2.58 0.04 5.24
N PRO A 11 3.83 0.12 4.75
CA PRO A 11 4.30 -0.84 3.75
C PRO A 11 4.15 -2.27 4.27
N GLY A 12 3.69 -3.18 3.41
CA GLY A 12 3.56 -4.59 3.79
C GLY A 12 2.25 -4.95 4.46
N VAL A 13 1.37 -3.98 4.68
CA VAL A 13 0.03 -4.18 5.25
C VAL A 13 -0.99 -4.80 4.28
N GLY A 14 -0.62 -4.98 3.01
CA GLY A 14 -1.48 -5.67 2.00
C GLY A 14 -2.12 -4.78 0.93
N LYS A 15 -1.67 -3.54 0.74
CA LYS A 15 -2.21 -2.61 -0.28
C LYS A 15 -2.27 -3.21 -1.69
N SER A 16 -1.20 -3.85 -2.15
CA SER A 16 -1.16 -4.53 -3.46
C SER A 16 -2.19 -5.67 -3.55
N MET A 17 -2.32 -6.48 -2.48
CA MET A 17 -3.34 -7.54 -2.43
C MET A 17 -4.77 -6.99 -2.48
N PHE A 18 -5.01 -5.84 -1.84
CA PHE A 18 -6.30 -5.16 -1.96
C PHE A 18 -6.58 -4.70 -3.40
N VAL A 19 -5.58 -4.19 -4.13
CA VAL A 19 -5.75 -3.86 -5.55
C VAL A 19 -6.08 -5.11 -6.36
N TYR A 20 -5.40 -6.25 -6.12
CA TYR A 20 -5.74 -7.50 -6.79
C TYR A 20 -7.16 -7.97 -6.48
N TYR A 21 -7.62 -7.79 -5.23
CA TYR A 21 -9.01 -8.09 -4.85
C TYR A 21 -10.00 -7.20 -5.62
N VAL A 22 -9.75 -5.89 -5.69
CA VAL A 22 -10.58 -4.96 -6.47
C VAL A 22 -10.57 -5.31 -7.96
N MET A 23 -9.40 -5.62 -8.52
CA MET A 23 -9.26 -6.09 -9.89
C MET A 23 -10.11 -7.34 -10.16
N TRP A 24 -10.01 -8.34 -9.28
CA TRP A 24 -10.80 -9.57 -9.39
C TRP A 24 -12.31 -9.31 -9.35
N ARG A 25 -12.78 -8.42 -8.46
CA ARG A 25 -14.19 -8.01 -8.39
C ARG A 25 -14.64 -7.35 -9.70
N LEU A 26 -13.87 -6.39 -10.21
CA LEU A 26 -14.17 -5.67 -11.45
C LEU A 26 -14.20 -6.59 -12.67
N ILE A 27 -13.24 -7.52 -12.76
CA ILE A 27 -13.20 -8.53 -13.83
C ILE A 27 -14.43 -9.43 -13.78
N LYS A 28 -14.84 -9.89 -12.58
CA LYS A 28 -16.07 -10.68 -12.41
C LYS A 28 -17.31 -9.94 -12.88
N ASP A 29 -17.35 -8.63 -12.65
CA ASP A 29 -18.45 -7.75 -13.08
C ASP A 29 -18.30 -7.30 -14.56
N LYS A 30 -17.34 -7.89 -15.29
CA LYS A 30 -17.02 -7.58 -16.70
C LYS A 30 -16.74 -6.09 -16.94
N LYS A 31 -16.23 -5.38 -15.92
CA LYS A 31 -15.79 -3.99 -16.06
C LYS A 31 -14.45 -3.93 -16.76
N ARG A 32 -14.23 -2.88 -17.54
CA ARG A 32 -12.95 -2.63 -18.20
C ARG A 32 -11.93 -2.22 -17.14
N VAL A 33 -10.76 -2.85 -17.14
CA VAL A 33 -9.71 -2.60 -16.16
C VAL A 33 -8.37 -2.40 -16.86
N LEU A 34 -7.68 -1.31 -16.53
CA LEU A 34 -6.28 -1.11 -16.86
C LEU A 34 -5.47 -1.21 -15.56
N PHE A 35 -4.65 -2.26 -15.43
CA PHE A 35 -3.81 -2.49 -14.28
C PHE A 35 -2.37 -2.09 -14.56
N ILE A 36 -1.85 -1.16 -13.76
CA ILE A 36 -0.56 -0.50 -13.96
C ILE A 36 0.35 -0.82 -12.79
N THR A 37 1.48 -1.44 -13.08
CA THR A 37 2.53 -1.81 -12.12
C THR A 37 3.90 -1.47 -12.70
N ARG A 38 4.98 -1.96 -12.08
CA ARG A 38 6.33 -1.89 -12.66
C ARG A 38 6.51 -2.78 -13.90
N GLN A 39 5.61 -3.75 -14.09
CA GLN A 39 5.56 -4.58 -15.29
C GLN A 39 4.70 -3.88 -16.36
N PRO A 40 4.80 -4.31 -17.65
CA PRO A 40 3.92 -3.82 -18.70
C PRO A 40 2.44 -3.80 -18.25
N PRO A 41 1.70 -2.70 -18.49
CA PRO A 41 0.30 -2.62 -18.10
C PRO A 41 -0.53 -3.75 -18.68
N ILE A 42 -1.51 -4.22 -17.91
CA ILE A 42 -2.45 -5.26 -18.33
C ILE A 42 -3.82 -4.63 -18.51
N TYR A 43 -4.47 -4.87 -19.65
CA TYR A 43 -5.80 -4.39 -19.96
C TYR A 43 -6.78 -5.55 -20.08
N PHE A 44 -7.88 -5.47 -19.33
CA PHE A 44 -9.04 -6.33 -19.49
C PHE A 44 -10.19 -5.53 -20.11
N ASP A 45 -10.69 -5.99 -21.25
CA ASP A 45 -11.72 -5.27 -22.02
C ASP A 45 -13.17 -5.61 -21.62
N GLY A 46 -13.35 -6.45 -20.59
CA GLY A 46 -14.65 -7.02 -20.21
C GLY A 46 -14.84 -8.48 -20.66
N SER A 47 -13.93 -8.99 -21.51
CA SER A 47 -13.94 -10.35 -22.03
C SER A 47 -12.57 -11.03 -22.02
N THR A 48 -11.52 -10.32 -22.43
CA THR A 48 -10.17 -10.87 -22.63
C THR A 48 -9.10 -9.98 -22.01
N ILE A 49 -7.97 -10.61 -21.67
CA ILE A 49 -6.82 -9.95 -21.06
C ILE A 49 -5.77 -9.72 -22.14
N HIS A 50 -5.24 -8.51 -22.19
CA HIS A 50 -4.23 -8.04 -23.12
C HIS A 50 -3.05 -7.44 -22.35
N GLU A 51 -1.83 -7.73 -22.79
CA GLU A 51 -0.65 -7.01 -22.32
C GLU A 51 -0.44 -5.76 -23.19
N CYS A 52 -0.35 -4.59 -22.57
CA CYS A 52 -0.10 -3.33 -23.23
C CYS A 52 1.40 -2.99 -23.15
N LYS A 53 2.11 -3.10 -24.28
CA LYS A 53 3.50 -2.64 -24.37
C LYS A 53 3.64 -1.12 -24.23
N GLN A 54 2.61 -0.40 -24.66
CA GLN A 54 2.47 1.05 -24.57
C GLN A 54 1.00 1.38 -24.27
N LEU A 55 0.76 2.48 -23.57
CA LEU A 55 -0.60 2.96 -23.32
C LEU A 55 -1.22 3.51 -24.60
N PRO A 56 -2.55 3.37 -24.79
CA PRO A 56 -3.24 4.02 -25.90
C PRO A 56 -3.08 5.53 -25.85
N TYR A 57 -3.04 6.16 -27.02
CA TYR A 57 -3.02 7.62 -27.16
C TYR A 57 -4.09 8.27 -26.25
N SER A 58 -3.71 9.31 -25.50
CA SER A 58 -4.56 9.94 -24.48
C SER A 58 -5.87 10.52 -25.05
N GLY A 59 -5.88 10.94 -26.32
CA GLY A 59 -7.10 11.39 -27.00
C GLY A 59 -8.03 10.28 -27.52
N ASN A 60 -7.72 9.00 -27.28
CA ASN A 60 -8.58 7.90 -27.67
C ASN A 60 -9.79 7.78 -26.71
N GLN A 61 -10.84 8.54 -26.97
CA GLN A 61 -12.08 8.56 -26.18
C GLN A 61 -12.87 7.23 -26.18
N GLN A 62 -12.59 6.33 -27.13
CA GLN A 62 -13.19 4.99 -27.11
C GLN A 62 -12.51 4.11 -26.06
N PHE A 63 -11.20 4.29 -25.89
CA PHE A 63 -10.45 3.59 -24.86
C PHE A 63 -10.62 4.27 -23.49
N TRP A 64 -10.31 5.56 -23.38
CA TRP A 64 -10.40 6.33 -22.14
C TRP A 64 -11.83 6.77 -21.92
N SER A 65 -12.46 6.24 -20.87
CA SER A 65 -13.86 6.53 -20.55
C SER A 65 -14.13 6.35 -19.05
N PRO A 66 -15.19 6.96 -18.51
CA PRO A 66 -15.51 6.86 -17.09
C PRO A 66 -15.74 5.42 -16.59
N GLU A 67 -16.05 4.51 -17.50
CA GLU A 67 -16.26 3.07 -17.23
C GLU A 67 -14.96 2.27 -17.10
N LEU A 68 -13.83 2.83 -17.57
CA LEU A 68 -12.52 2.24 -17.40
C LEU A 68 -12.01 2.47 -15.97
N TRP A 69 -11.68 1.37 -15.30
CA TRP A 69 -11.01 1.41 -14.01
C TRP A 69 -9.50 1.31 -14.20
N CYS A 70 -8.78 2.37 -13.87
CA CYS A 70 -7.33 2.37 -13.78
C CYS A 70 -6.89 2.02 -12.36
N LEU A 71 -6.29 0.84 -12.21
CA LEU A 71 -5.77 0.32 -10.96
C LEU A 71 -4.25 0.48 -10.96
N VAL A 72 -3.72 1.27 -10.05
CA VAL A 72 -2.29 1.62 -10.04
C VAL A 72 -1.66 1.10 -8.75
N ASP A 73 -0.72 0.16 -8.88
CA ASP A 73 0.02 -0.42 -7.75
C ASP A 73 1.51 -0.12 -7.84
N SER A 74 2.03 0.60 -6.84
CA SER A 74 3.47 0.73 -6.58
C SER A 74 4.32 1.34 -7.71
N VAL A 75 3.68 2.00 -8.68
CA VAL A 75 4.33 2.78 -9.75
C VAL A 75 4.58 4.21 -9.28
N ASP A 76 5.69 4.79 -9.71
CA ASP A 76 5.94 6.21 -9.57
C ASP A 76 4.86 7.00 -10.34
N PRO A 77 4.05 7.82 -9.68
CA PRO A 77 3.02 8.60 -10.36
C PRO A 77 3.58 9.61 -11.37
N THR A 78 4.88 9.95 -11.35
CA THR A 78 5.52 10.72 -12.43
C THR A 78 5.58 9.95 -13.76
N ALA A 79 5.52 8.62 -13.73
CA ALA A 79 5.34 7.79 -14.92
C ALA A 79 3.87 7.78 -15.41
N MET A 80 2.94 8.39 -14.66
CA MET A 80 1.54 8.52 -15.06
C MET A 80 1.22 9.81 -15.83
N THR A 81 2.22 10.57 -16.26
CA THR A 81 2.01 11.77 -17.11
C THR A 81 1.26 11.47 -18.40
N GLU A 82 1.25 10.22 -18.85
CA GLU A 82 0.52 9.76 -20.03
C GLU A 82 -0.92 9.30 -19.74
N LEU A 83 -1.32 9.14 -18.47
CA LEU A 83 -2.64 8.64 -18.11
C LEU A 83 -3.66 9.79 -18.04
N PRO A 84 -4.72 9.81 -18.87
CA PRO A 84 -5.76 10.83 -18.78
C PRO A 84 -6.67 10.55 -17.58
N VAL A 85 -6.18 10.87 -16.38
CA VAL A 85 -6.86 10.60 -15.09
C VAL A 85 -8.28 11.18 -15.06
N GLU A 86 -8.49 12.34 -15.69
CA GLU A 86 -9.80 13.00 -15.71
C GLU A 86 -10.88 12.25 -16.49
N GLU A 87 -10.48 11.34 -17.39
CA GLU A 87 -11.39 10.59 -18.26
C GLU A 87 -11.80 9.24 -17.68
N CYS A 88 -11.20 8.79 -16.57
CA CYS A 88 -11.38 7.44 -16.04
C CYS A 88 -11.66 7.39 -14.53
N SER A 89 -12.02 6.22 -14.03
CA SER A 89 -12.08 5.94 -12.59
C SER A 89 -10.73 5.41 -12.12
N VAL A 90 -10.14 6.00 -11.08
CA VAL A 90 -8.76 5.65 -10.66
C VAL A 90 -8.70 5.21 -9.20
N LEU A 91 -8.10 4.05 -8.97
CA LEU A 91 -7.69 3.58 -7.65
C LEU A 91 -6.15 3.50 -7.59
N LEU A 92 -5.57 4.35 -6.76
CA LEU A 92 -4.13 4.37 -6.50
C LEU A 92 -3.82 3.68 -5.17
N ALA A 93 -3.05 2.59 -5.20
CA ALA A 93 -2.45 2.02 -4.01
C ALA A 93 -1.00 2.47 -3.88
N SER A 94 -0.71 3.22 -2.82
CA SER A 94 0.63 3.73 -2.60
C SER A 94 0.98 3.76 -1.13
N THR A 95 2.26 3.55 -0.82
CA THR A 95 2.82 3.91 0.48
C THR A 95 2.65 5.43 0.68
N PRO A 96 2.51 5.95 1.91
CA PRO A 96 2.23 7.36 2.12
C PRO A 96 3.37 8.19 1.53
N ARG A 97 3.08 8.92 0.45
CA ARG A 97 4.00 9.84 -0.23
C ARG A 97 3.23 11.14 -0.48
N ARG A 98 3.61 12.27 0.15
CA ARG A 98 2.81 13.51 0.02
C ARG A 98 2.80 14.04 -1.39
N ASP A 99 3.92 13.99 -2.11
CA ASP A 99 4.04 14.73 -3.37
C ASP A 99 2.95 14.29 -4.35
N TYR A 100 2.72 12.97 -4.43
CA TYR A 100 1.69 12.41 -5.30
C TYR A 100 0.29 12.44 -4.73
N ILE A 101 0.13 12.16 -3.43
CA ILE A 101 -1.17 12.29 -2.79
C ILE A 101 -1.63 13.75 -2.86
N GLY A 102 -0.70 14.71 -2.83
CA GLY A 102 -0.89 16.14 -2.93
C GLY A 102 -1.35 16.55 -4.32
N GLU A 103 -0.62 16.18 -5.38
CA GLU A 103 -1.05 16.47 -6.76
C GLU A 103 -2.37 15.76 -7.10
N PHE A 104 -2.52 14.50 -6.72
CA PHE A 104 -3.77 13.77 -6.93
C PHE A 104 -4.94 14.43 -6.16
N LYS A 105 -4.70 14.91 -4.93
CA LYS A 105 -5.69 15.66 -4.14
C LYS A 105 -6.17 16.97 -4.80
N LYS A 106 -5.39 17.55 -5.72
CA LYS A 106 -5.79 18.75 -6.46
C LYS A 106 -6.81 18.45 -7.57
N LEU A 107 -6.99 17.18 -7.95
CA LEU A 107 -7.97 16.80 -8.98
C LEU A 107 -9.39 17.11 -8.52
N ALA A 108 -10.25 17.43 -9.49
CA ALA A 108 -11.68 17.61 -9.30
C ALA A 108 -12.46 16.43 -9.91
N PRO A 109 -13.36 15.76 -9.18
CA PRO A 109 -13.64 15.93 -7.74
C PRO A 109 -12.48 15.46 -6.86
N THR A 110 -12.35 16.01 -5.65
CA THR A 110 -11.27 15.65 -4.73
C THR A 110 -11.24 14.14 -4.44
N PRO A 111 -10.11 13.45 -4.62
CA PRO A 111 -10.00 12.03 -4.34
C PRO A 111 -10.29 11.65 -2.89
N VAL A 112 -10.88 10.47 -2.75
CA VAL A 112 -11.09 9.81 -1.47
C VAL A 112 -9.77 9.18 -1.02
N VAL A 113 -9.19 9.66 0.09
CA VAL A 113 -8.03 9.01 0.70
C VAL A 113 -8.47 8.09 1.83
N LEU A 114 -8.00 6.84 1.78
CA LEU A 114 -8.27 5.78 2.73
C LEU A 114 -6.95 5.22 3.27
N TYR A 115 -6.92 4.98 4.58
CA TYR A 115 -5.77 4.40 5.28
C TYR A 115 -6.07 2.95 5.63
N MET A 116 -5.33 2.03 5.02
CA MET A 116 -5.44 0.59 5.28
C MET A 116 -5.08 0.31 6.74
N PRO A 117 -5.99 -0.33 7.51
CA PRO A 117 -5.72 -0.68 8.90
C PRO A 117 -4.64 -1.75 9.00
N LEU A 118 -4.07 -1.87 10.20
CA LEU A 118 -3.22 -3.00 10.54
C LEU A 118 -4.06 -4.27 10.65
N TRP A 119 -3.42 -5.41 10.39
CA TRP A 119 -4.04 -6.71 10.56
C TRP A 119 -4.20 -7.03 12.04
N THR A 120 -5.34 -7.61 12.37
CA THR A 120 -5.64 -8.19 13.67
C THR A 120 -4.89 -9.49 13.88
N LYS A 121 -4.86 -9.98 15.13
CA LYS A 121 -4.27 -11.27 15.44
C LYS A 121 -5.04 -12.40 14.73
N GLU A 122 -6.36 -12.27 14.65
CA GLU A 122 -7.27 -13.23 14.05
C GLU A 122 -7.05 -13.34 12.53
N GLU A 123 -6.91 -12.21 11.84
CA GLU A 123 -6.60 -12.19 10.40
C GLU A 123 -5.24 -12.82 10.10
N LEU A 124 -4.22 -12.55 10.94
CA LEU A 124 -2.91 -13.17 10.79
C LEU A 124 -2.94 -14.67 11.09
N SER A 125 -3.66 -15.08 12.13
CA SER A 125 -3.85 -16.49 12.47
C SER A 125 -4.47 -17.28 11.32
N ALA A 126 -5.41 -16.68 10.59
CA ALA A 126 -6.07 -17.33 9.46
C ALA A 126 -5.12 -17.60 8.27
N ILE A 127 -4.07 -16.78 8.08
CA ILE A 127 -3.14 -16.91 6.96
C ILE A 127 -1.79 -17.52 7.33
N ALA A 128 -1.39 -17.49 8.61
CA ALA A 128 -0.09 -18.00 9.05
C ALA A 128 0.18 -19.45 8.62
N PRO A 129 -0.80 -20.39 8.64
CA PRO A 129 -0.58 -21.76 8.15
C PRO A 129 -0.23 -21.88 6.67
N LEU A 130 -0.44 -20.82 5.87
CA LEU A 130 -0.06 -20.78 4.45
C LEU A 130 1.43 -20.47 4.25
N TYR A 131 2.14 -20.07 5.30
CA TYR A 131 3.56 -19.70 5.25
C TYR A 131 4.42 -20.80 5.90
N PRO A 132 5.46 -21.28 5.21
CA PRO A 132 6.37 -22.27 5.77
C PRO A 132 6.98 -21.77 7.08
N ASN A 133 7.06 -22.66 8.08
CA ASN A 133 7.69 -22.41 9.39
C ASN A 133 7.06 -21.27 10.22
N ALA A 134 5.94 -20.68 9.77
CA ALA A 134 5.31 -19.58 10.49
C ALA A 134 4.46 -20.02 11.68
N GLN A 135 3.94 -21.25 11.67
CA GLN A 135 2.95 -21.74 12.63
C GLN A 135 3.35 -21.54 14.10
N ASP A 136 4.62 -21.77 14.42
CA ASP A 136 5.11 -21.72 15.80
C ASP A 136 5.62 -20.33 16.22
N GLU A 137 5.93 -19.46 15.25
CA GLU A 137 6.67 -18.21 15.51
C GLU A 137 5.85 -16.94 15.23
N TRP A 138 4.82 -17.00 14.38
CA TRP A 138 4.07 -15.81 13.95
C TRP A 138 3.45 -15.03 15.11
N GLU A 139 3.02 -15.71 16.19
CA GLU A 139 2.42 -15.05 17.35
C GLU A 139 3.42 -14.20 18.12
N ASN A 140 4.63 -14.72 18.33
CA ASN A 140 5.71 -13.98 18.98
C ASN A 140 6.09 -12.77 18.12
N ARG A 141 6.25 -12.99 16.82
CA ARG A 141 6.54 -11.93 15.85
C ARG A 141 5.44 -10.88 15.79
N PHE A 142 4.17 -11.24 15.84
CA PHE A 142 3.06 -10.28 15.90
C PHE A 142 3.14 -9.41 17.16
N LYS A 143 3.47 -9.99 18.32
CA LYS A 143 3.65 -9.23 19.56
C LYS A 143 4.81 -8.23 19.46
N CYS A 144 5.91 -8.61 18.80
CA CYS A 144 7.11 -7.79 18.68
C CYS A 144 7.06 -6.78 17.52
N LEU A 145 6.49 -7.16 16.38
CA LEU A 145 6.54 -6.42 15.11
C LEU A 145 5.17 -5.89 14.68
N GLY A 146 4.12 -6.07 15.48
CA GLY A 146 2.77 -5.57 15.22
C GLY A 146 2.04 -6.22 14.04
N GLY A 147 0.89 -5.64 13.68
CA GLY A 147 -0.05 -6.17 12.67
C GLY A 147 0.32 -5.89 11.21
N VAL A 148 1.59 -6.05 10.82
CA VAL A 148 2.03 -5.92 9.43
C VAL A 148 2.40 -7.30 8.89
N PRO A 149 1.54 -7.95 8.06
CA PRO A 149 1.74 -9.33 7.63
C PRO A 149 3.11 -9.60 7.03
N ARG A 150 3.63 -8.69 6.22
CA ARG A 150 4.95 -8.86 5.61
C ARG A 150 6.08 -8.90 6.63
N LEU A 151 6.05 -8.08 7.68
CA LEU A 151 7.07 -8.11 8.74
C LEU A 151 6.95 -9.38 9.59
N VAL A 152 5.72 -9.81 9.85
CA VAL A 152 5.43 -11.00 10.66
C VAL A 152 5.79 -12.29 9.92
N LEU A 153 5.51 -12.39 8.61
CA LEU A 153 5.48 -13.68 7.89
C LEU A 153 6.53 -13.83 6.78
N GLN A 154 7.12 -12.75 6.25
CA GLN A 154 8.04 -12.87 5.09
C GLN A 154 9.42 -13.41 5.49
N ASP A 155 9.97 -12.91 6.58
CA ASP A 155 11.28 -13.29 7.12
C ASP A 155 11.06 -13.93 8.48
N ILE A 156 10.64 -15.19 8.47
CA ILE A 156 10.26 -15.89 9.69
C ILE A 156 11.47 -16.30 10.54
N GLU A 157 12.65 -16.40 9.93
CA GLU A 157 13.86 -16.93 10.55
C GLU A 157 14.61 -15.89 11.37
N THR A 158 14.58 -14.62 10.96
CA THR A 158 15.31 -13.55 11.68
C THR A 158 14.59 -13.15 12.95
N ASP A 159 15.26 -13.20 14.10
CA ASP A 159 14.72 -12.77 15.39
C ASP A 159 14.07 -11.35 15.32
N PRO A 160 12.82 -11.17 15.81
CA PRO A 160 12.13 -9.90 15.71
C PRO A 160 12.81 -8.76 16.49
N GLN A 161 13.50 -9.04 17.59
CA GLN A 161 14.30 -8.05 18.32
C GLN A 161 15.48 -7.57 17.47
N VAL A 162 16.16 -8.47 16.75
CA VAL A 162 17.25 -8.10 15.83
C VAL A 162 16.75 -7.19 14.71
N LEU A 163 15.55 -7.44 14.18
CA LEU A 163 14.92 -6.57 13.18
C LEU A 163 14.63 -5.17 13.74
N LEU A 164 14.14 -5.07 14.98
CA LEU A 164 13.88 -3.79 15.65
C LEU A 164 15.17 -3.03 15.97
N GLU A 165 16.18 -3.70 16.51
CA GLU A 165 17.47 -3.10 16.84
C GLU A 165 18.20 -2.63 15.59
N SER A 166 18.22 -3.44 14.52
CA SER A 166 18.77 -3.05 13.22
C SER A 166 18.05 -1.81 12.67
N ALA A 167 16.71 -1.77 12.84
CA ALA A 167 15.92 -0.64 12.41
C ALA A 167 16.25 0.64 13.20
N CYS A 168 16.38 0.53 14.52
CA CYS A 168 16.71 1.63 15.41
C CYS A 168 18.12 2.17 15.16
N ASN A 169 19.11 1.30 14.97
CA ASN A 169 20.48 1.69 14.64
C ASN A 169 20.59 2.44 13.31
N SER A 170 19.61 2.26 12.43
CA SER A 170 19.57 2.85 11.10
C SER A 170 18.66 4.08 10.99
N CYS A 171 17.96 4.48 12.06
CA CYS A 171 17.00 5.57 12.05
C CYS A 171 16.87 6.26 13.43
N SER A 172 17.08 7.58 13.49
CA SER A 172 16.84 8.38 14.69
C SER A 172 15.34 8.58 14.99
N LEU A 173 15.02 8.98 16.22
CA LEU A 173 13.64 9.29 16.65
C LEU A 173 13.01 10.44 15.83
N ASP A 174 13.79 11.47 15.53
CA ASP A 174 13.32 12.60 14.73
C ASP A 174 13.11 12.21 13.27
N GLU A 175 13.94 11.31 12.73
CA GLU A 175 13.69 10.69 11.43
C GLU A 175 12.39 9.86 11.48
N CYS A 176 12.14 9.07 12.52
CA CYS A 176 10.87 8.34 12.67
C CYS A 176 9.65 9.26 12.63
N LYS A 177 9.69 10.41 13.32
CA LYS A 177 8.60 11.42 13.29
C LYS A 177 8.45 12.10 11.93
N THR A 178 9.57 12.34 11.24
CA THR A 178 9.60 12.99 9.93
C THR A 178 9.14 12.05 8.80
N LEU A 179 9.42 10.75 8.93
CA LEU A 179 9.07 9.68 7.98
C LEU A 179 7.58 9.30 8.03
N VAL A 180 6.93 9.65 9.13
CA VAL A 180 5.51 9.46 9.40
C VAL A 180 4.69 10.68 9.01
N SER A 181 5.26 11.86 9.24
CA SER A 181 4.78 13.08 8.64
C SER A 181 4.86 12.84 7.14
N ILE A 182 3.78 13.06 6.41
CA ILE A 182 3.62 12.61 5.02
C ILE A 182 4.72 13.18 4.07
N ASN A 183 5.61 14.05 4.56
CA ASN A 183 6.57 14.96 3.92
C ASN A 183 7.91 14.40 3.42
N SER A 184 8.33 13.16 3.69
CA SER A 184 9.67 12.71 3.30
C SER A 184 9.67 11.75 2.10
N GLU A 185 10.59 11.96 1.16
CA GLU A 185 10.92 11.00 0.10
C GLU A 185 11.26 9.61 0.71
N ILE A 186 10.69 8.54 0.12
CA ILE A 186 10.97 7.17 0.57
C ILE A 186 12.35 6.76 0.07
N ASN A 187 13.35 6.80 0.95
CA ASN A 187 14.63 6.12 0.75
C ASN A 187 14.67 4.80 1.56
N SER A 188 15.79 4.08 1.53
CA SER A 188 15.95 2.83 2.30
C SER A 188 15.63 3.00 3.79
N ARG A 189 15.81 4.19 4.36
CA ARG A 189 15.58 4.51 5.77
C ARG A 189 14.11 4.62 6.13
N THR A 190 13.23 4.97 5.19
CA THR A 190 11.77 5.03 5.44
C THR A 190 11.17 3.64 5.64
N LYS A 191 11.66 2.65 4.88
CA LYS A 191 11.27 1.24 5.09
C LYS A 191 11.69 0.73 6.47
N ILE A 192 12.85 1.18 6.94
CA ILE A 192 13.45 0.82 8.22
C ILE A 192 12.64 1.43 9.38
N ALA A 193 12.28 2.72 9.31
CA ALA A 193 11.42 3.34 10.32
C ALA A 193 10.04 2.67 10.41
N GLN A 194 9.53 2.14 9.30
CA GLN A 194 8.23 1.47 9.24
C GLN A 194 8.23 0.05 9.85
N THR A 195 9.39 -0.45 10.31
CA THR A 195 9.50 -1.59 11.23
C THR A 195 9.27 -1.18 12.69
N LEU A 196 9.53 0.09 13.02
CA LEU A 196 9.46 0.65 14.37
C LEU A 196 8.11 1.31 14.67
N ILE A 197 7.50 1.94 13.66
CA ILE A 197 6.24 2.68 13.78
C ILE A 197 5.30 2.34 12.62
N HIS A 198 4.00 2.35 12.93
CA HIS A 198 2.95 2.00 11.99
C HIS A 198 1.87 3.06 11.90
N ILE A 199 1.20 3.07 10.76
CA ILE A 199 -0.05 3.79 10.56
C ILE A 199 -1.19 2.90 11.05
N ARG A 200 -1.93 3.40 12.04
CA ARG A 200 -3.17 2.80 12.52
C ARG A 200 -4.35 3.64 12.07
N SER A 201 -5.34 2.97 11.49
CA SER A 201 -6.61 3.59 11.10
C SER A 201 -7.77 2.72 11.57
N GLN A 202 -8.94 3.32 11.68
CA GLN A 202 -10.20 2.68 12.02
C GLN A 202 -11.27 3.22 11.08
N GLU A 203 -12.37 2.49 10.96
CA GLU A 203 -13.54 2.93 10.18
C GLU A 203 -13.92 4.37 10.54
N PRO A 204 -14.15 5.27 9.55
CA PRO A 204 -14.33 5.06 8.11
C PRO A 204 -13.02 5.07 7.28
N TYR A 205 -11.88 4.84 7.92
CA TYR A 205 -10.53 4.77 7.33
C TYR A 205 -10.03 6.09 6.72
N ARG A 206 -10.60 7.22 7.15
CA ARG A 206 -10.28 8.56 6.62
C ARG A 206 -9.18 9.28 7.39
N LEU A 207 -8.97 8.87 8.64
CA LEU A 207 -7.97 9.43 9.55
C LEU A 207 -6.99 8.34 9.96
N TYR A 208 -5.82 8.76 10.42
CA TYR A 208 -4.82 7.84 10.92
C TYR A 208 -4.11 8.43 12.13
N ASN A 209 -3.60 7.52 12.96
CA ASN A 209 -2.65 7.80 14.01
C ASN A 209 -1.39 7.00 13.75
N VAL A 210 -0.32 7.41 14.40
CA VAL A 210 0.99 6.80 14.26
C VAL A 210 1.32 6.22 15.60
N VAL A 211 1.66 4.94 15.60
CA VAL A 211 1.89 4.17 16.81
C VAL A 211 3.20 3.42 16.67
N TYR A 212 3.85 3.11 17.80
CA TYR A 212 4.93 2.13 17.80
C TYR A 212 4.40 0.78 17.32
N ALA A 213 5.27 0.00 16.67
CA ALA A 213 4.93 -1.33 16.19
C ALA A 213 4.48 -2.26 17.33
N SER A 214 5.12 -2.12 18.49
CA SER A 214 4.83 -2.84 19.73
C SER A 214 5.41 -2.10 20.94
N GLU A 215 5.15 -2.62 22.14
CA GLU A 215 5.84 -2.20 23.36
C GLU A 215 7.36 -2.43 23.27
N LEU A 216 7.79 -3.55 22.67
CA LEU A 216 9.20 -3.84 22.47
C LEU A 216 9.85 -2.81 21.54
N ALA A 217 9.18 -2.43 20.46
CA ALA A 217 9.66 -1.38 19.56
C ALA A 217 9.81 -0.04 20.29
N MET A 218 8.86 0.32 21.16
CA MET A 218 8.97 1.52 22.00
C MET A 218 10.20 1.47 22.91
N GLN A 219 10.43 0.32 23.56
CA GLN A 219 11.58 0.12 24.46
C GLN A 219 12.91 0.20 23.72
N VAL A 220 13.00 -0.37 22.51
CA VAL A 220 14.22 -0.31 21.69
C VAL A 220 14.54 1.14 21.30
N ILE A 221 13.53 1.95 21.00
CA ILE A 221 13.70 3.35 20.59
C ILE A 221 14.00 4.29 21.77
N ALA A 222 13.51 3.97 22.96
CA ALA A 222 13.65 4.81 24.15
C ALA A 222 14.97 4.59 24.93
N ARG A 223 15.81 3.64 24.49
CA ARG A 223 17.16 3.38 25.03
C ARG A 223 18.16 4.39 24.48
#